data_AF-A0A1Q4EAV2-F1
#
_entry.id   AF-A0A1Q4EAV2-F1
#
_cell.length_a   1.000
_cell.length_b   1.000
_cell.length_c   1.000
_cell.angle_alpha   90.00
_cell.angle_beta   90.00
_cell.angle_gamma   90.00
#
_symmetry.space_group_name_H-M   'P 1'
#
loop_
_entity.id
_entity.type
_entity.pdbx_description
1 polymer ?
#
loop_
_entity_poly.entity_id
_entity_poly.type
_entity_poly.pdbx_seq_one_letter_code
_entity_poly.pdbx_strand_id
1 'polypeptide(L)'
;MKSWIAATLLALGTVPVPAAAQTVPVPSVPVPPVPPAPPERPACREVGDLPFLVIDAGSAARLGAIGLDRAAIFAQMRETSIPETMGCWAMPVGNFDSQLVSVGMAQWNFGTGSLQPLLKAWKQAQRGGFRRARKALMPVHGKTIFSHACLAVPVKPRCREKILAAHGPDGKLDPVLWGEFNALFESDAMLQVQLDTYLVLLEAVRQDLLRVFPDGPITLRKVRWAVDTKVQQGGFPLDEDLARLRRKLAAMPEADRWDRLGAIFAWYGALSRSIDQDGVQRDWAWNLDRWGCLLDGRRIDPEQYEMLHLTFLRSRTAIGNSGRWQALTFERRAKIILGVGSVSGKADGECLR
;
A
#
# COMPACT_ATOMS: atom_id res chain seq x y z
N MET A 1 67.03 -35.18 23.38
CA MET A 1 66.84 -34.73 24.78
C MET A 1 68.19 -34.21 25.28
N LYS A 2 68.37 -32.89 25.30
CA LYS A 2 69.56 -32.18 25.77
C LYS A 2 69.12 -31.23 26.88
N SER A 3 69.78 -31.34 28.03
CA SER A 3 69.46 -30.62 29.27
C SER A 3 70.19 -29.28 29.37
N TRP A 4 69.43 -28.27 29.81
CA TRP A 4 69.69 -27.26 30.86
C TRP A 4 71.04 -26.51 30.97
N ILE A 5 70.94 -25.18 31.04
CA ILE A 5 71.55 -24.18 31.98
C ILE A 5 71.19 -22.79 31.39
N ALA A 6 70.20 -22.05 31.91
CA ALA A 6 70.26 -21.07 33.00
C ALA A 6 71.30 -19.95 32.82
N ALA A 7 70.85 -18.75 32.43
CA ALA A 7 71.59 -17.50 32.60
C ALA A 7 70.64 -16.41 33.13
N THR A 8 70.96 -15.95 34.33
CA THR A 8 70.31 -14.92 35.13
C THR A 8 70.74 -13.54 34.64
N LEU A 9 69.79 -12.63 34.38
CA LEU A 9 70.06 -11.21 34.17
C LEU A 9 69.32 -10.39 35.23
N LEU A 10 70.12 -9.65 35.99
CA LEU A 10 69.73 -8.76 37.08
C LEU A 10 68.82 -7.62 36.59
N ALA A 11 67.77 -7.37 37.36
CA ALA A 11 66.86 -6.25 37.22
C ALA A 11 67.49 -4.96 37.79
N LEU A 12 67.52 -3.90 36.98
CA LEU A 12 67.61 -2.52 37.46
C LEU A 12 66.22 -1.89 37.27
N GLY A 13 65.60 -1.56 38.39
CA GLY A 13 64.29 -0.92 38.45
C GLY A 13 64.35 0.51 37.94
N THR A 14 63.43 0.84 37.04
CA THR A 14 63.01 2.21 36.77
C THR A 14 61.52 2.30 37.07
N VAL A 15 61.16 3.26 37.92
CA VAL A 15 59.79 3.55 38.33
C VAL A 15 59.07 4.21 37.14
N PRO A 16 57.97 3.67 36.61
CA PRO A 16 57.19 4.35 35.59
C PRO A 16 56.41 5.51 36.23
N VAL A 17 56.74 6.72 35.79
CA VAL A 17 55.96 7.95 36.02
C VAL A 17 54.58 7.75 35.38
N PRO A 18 53.46 8.10 36.06
CA PRO A 18 52.14 8.00 35.45
C PRO A 18 52.05 8.99 34.27
N ALA A 19 51.86 8.45 33.08
CA ALA A 19 51.60 9.23 31.88
C ALA A 19 50.27 9.98 32.04
N ALA A 20 50.34 11.30 31.93
CA ALA A 20 49.16 12.15 31.83
C ALA A 20 48.30 11.69 30.63
N ALA A 21 47.03 11.38 30.90
CA ALA A 21 46.06 11.05 29.87
C ALA A 21 45.92 12.22 28.89
N GLN A 22 46.49 12.07 27.70
CA GLN A 22 46.19 12.95 26.58
C GLN A 22 44.80 12.57 26.08
N THR A 23 43.82 13.42 26.35
CA THR A 23 42.49 13.34 25.74
C THR A 23 42.65 13.53 24.24
N VAL A 24 42.62 12.43 23.50
CA VAL A 24 42.53 12.43 22.04
C VAL A 24 41.19 13.09 21.68
N PRO A 25 41.18 14.18 20.89
CA PRO A 25 39.93 14.74 20.41
C PRO A 25 39.23 13.69 19.54
N VAL A 26 38.04 13.27 19.98
CA VAL A 26 37.16 12.39 19.22
C VAL A 26 36.85 13.08 17.89
N PRO A 27 37.15 12.47 16.73
CA PRO A 27 36.74 13.03 15.46
C PRO A 27 35.22 13.17 15.45
N SER A 28 34.75 14.39 15.21
CA SER A 28 33.33 14.69 15.07
C SER A 28 32.76 13.84 13.93
N VAL A 29 31.88 12.90 14.29
CA VAL A 29 31.08 12.16 13.32
C VAL A 29 30.30 13.19 12.51
N PRO A 30 30.47 13.26 11.17
CA PRO A 30 29.67 14.17 10.36
C PRO A 30 28.19 13.82 10.58
N VAL A 31 27.43 14.82 11.01
CA VAL A 31 25.99 14.70 11.19
C VAL A 31 25.41 14.21 9.86
N PRO A 32 24.60 13.13 9.84
CA PRO A 32 23.94 12.67 8.63
C PRO A 32 23.21 13.86 8.01
N PRO A 33 23.29 14.06 6.67
CA PRO A 33 22.54 15.12 6.03
C PRO A 33 21.07 14.99 6.44
N VAL A 34 20.52 16.08 6.97
CA VAL A 34 19.10 16.15 7.32
C VAL A 34 18.32 15.73 6.08
N PRO A 35 17.47 14.69 6.15
CA PRO A 35 16.69 14.27 5.01
C PRO A 35 15.91 15.48 4.49
N PRO A 36 15.85 15.68 3.17
CA PRO A 36 15.10 16.80 2.60
C PRO A 36 13.68 16.78 3.17
N ALA A 37 13.19 17.96 3.55
CA ALA A 37 11.83 18.09 4.03
C ALA A 37 10.88 17.41 3.02
N PRO A 38 9.87 16.66 3.50
CA PRO A 38 8.91 16.03 2.59
C PRO A 38 8.33 17.10 1.67
N PRO A 39 8.16 16.81 0.37
CA PRO A 39 7.64 17.78 -0.58
C PRO A 39 6.32 18.35 -0.04
N GLU A 40 6.21 19.68 -0.10
CA GLU A 40 5.04 20.40 0.37
C GLU A 40 3.80 19.85 -0.38
N ARG A 41 2.80 19.38 0.38
CA ARG A 41 1.62 18.78 -0.23
C ARG A 41 0.87 19.85 -1.01
N PRO A 42 0.55 19.63 -2.30
CA PRO A 42 -0.27 20.57 -3.05
C PRO A 42 -1.63 20.73 -2.34
N ALA A 43 -2.12 21.97 -2.26
CA ALA A 43 -3.45 22.25 -1.71
C ALA A 43 -4.50 21.47 -2.52
N CYS A 44 -5.25 20.61 -1.86
CA CYS A 44 -6.26 19.76 -2.47
C CYS A 44 -7.45 19.58 -1.52
N ARG A 45 -8.59 19.16 -2.05
CA ARG A 45 -9.70 18.70 -1.21
C ARG A 45 -9.38 17.33 -0.62
N GLU A 46 -9.17 17.26 0.69
CA GLU A 46 -8.87 15.99 1.37
C GLU A 46 -10.06 15.02 1.35
N VAL A 47 -9.74 13.72 1.22
CA VAL A 47 -10.69 12.64 1.41
C VAL A 47 -11.19 12.64 2.85
N GLY A 48 -12.51 12.73 3.00
CA GLY A 48 -13.16 12.82 4.29
C GLY A 48 -14.68 12.78 4.21
N ASP A 49 -15.31 12.68 5.37
CA ASP A 49 -16.76 12.70 5.52
C ASP A 49 -17.30 14.11 5.25
N LEU A 50 -18.07 14.25 4.17
CA LEU A 50 -18.69 15.51 3.78
C LEU A 50 -20.21 15.40 3.91
N PRO A 51 -20.93 16.41 4.43
CA PRO A 51 -22.35 16.29 4.76
C PRO A 51 -23.27 15.93 3.59
N PHE A 52 -22.92 16.31 2.36
CA PHE A 52 -23.71 15.99 1.17
C PHE A 52 -23.46 14.58 0.63
N LEU A 53 -22.43 13.87 1.11
CA LEU A 53 -22.12 12.52 0.67
C LEU A 53 -23.10 11.54 1.32
N VAL A 54 -23.86 10.85 0.48
CA VAL A 54 -24.90 9.92 0.89
C VAL A 54 -24.39 8.49 0.76
N ILE A 55 -24.61 7.68 1.78
CA ILE A 55 -24.41 6.23 1.72
C ILE A 55 -25.81 5.62 1.76
N ASP A 56 -26.13 4.76 0.78
CA ASP A 56 -27.39 4.01 0.78
C ASP A 56 -27.58 3.28 2.11
N ALA A 57 -28.78 3.35 2.70
CA ALA A 57 -29.05 2.80 4.02
C ALA A 57 -28.85 1.27 4.07
N GLY A 58 -29.16 0.57 2.98
CA GLY A 58 -28.92 -0.86 2.86
C GLY A 58 -27.43 -1.20 2.86
N SER A 59 -26.64 -0.46 2.08
CA SER A 59 -25.18 -0.60 2.06
C SER A 59 -24.56 -0.23 3.42
N ALA A 60 -25.03 0.84 4.06
CA ALA A 60 -24.58 1.25 5.39
C ALA A 60 -24.83 0.15 6.44
N ALA A 61 -26.02 -0.48 6.42
CA ALA A 61 -26.34 -1.56 7.34
C ALA A 61 -25.47 -2.81 7.10
N ARG A 62 -25.29 -3.22 5.83
CA ARG A 62 -24.49 -4.42 5.49
C ARG A 62 -23.00 -4.23 5.78
N LEU A 63 -22.45 -3.06 5.48
CA LEU A 63 -21.06 -2.73 5.79
C LEU A 63 -20.87 -2.53 7.31
N GLY A 64 -21.82 -1.91 7.99
CA GLY A 64 -21.81 -1.77 9.46
C GLY A 64 -21.75 -3.13 10.18
N ALA A 65 -22.37 -4.18 9.63
CA ALA A 65 -22.31 -5.53 10.18
C ALA A 65 -20.90 -6.15 10.20
N ILE A 66 -19.94 -5.63 9.42
CA ILE A 66 -18.53 -6.02 9.45
C ILE A 66 -17.62 -4.93 10.05
N GLY A 67 -18.19 -4.00 10.84
CA GLY A 67 -17.46 -2.92 11.49
C GLY A 67 -17.11 -1.74 10.59
N LEU A 68 -17.68 -1.66 9.38
CA LEU A 68 -17.54 -0.52 8.47
C LEU A 68 -18.74 0.42 8.59
N ASP A 69 -18.81 1.15 9.71
CA ASP A 69 -19.72 2.29 9.82
C ASP A 69 -19.26 3.46 8.94
N ARG A 70 -20.03 4.56 8.91
CA ARG A 70 -19.72 5.73 8.08
C ARG A 70 -18.31 6.28 8.34
N ALA A 71 -17.92 6.41 9.61
CA ALA A 71 -16.62 6.94 9.98
C ALA A 71 -15.49 6.01 9.53
N ALA A 72 -15.66 4.70 9.73
CA ALA A 72 -14.71 3.68 9.29
C ALA A 72 -14.59 3.60 7.76
N ILE A 73 -15.68 3.79 7.01
CA ILE A 73 -15.66 3.85 5.55
C ILE A 73 -14.78 5.03 5.09
N PHE A 74 -15.01 6.24 5.61
CA PHE A 74 -14.21 7.40 5.22
C PHE A 74 -12.75 7.31 5.69
N ALA A 75 -12.49 6.73 6.86
CA ALA A 75 -11.13 6.43 7.30
C ALA A 75 -10.44 5.47 6.34
N GLN A 76 -11.13 4.41 5.89
CA GLN A 76 -10.60 3.43 4.94
C GLN A 76 -10.36 4.03 3.55
N MET A 77 -11.24 4.92 3.09
CA MET A 77 -11.03 5.70 1.86
C MET A 77 -9.79 6.60 1.99
N ARG A 78 -9.63 7.30 3.12
CA ARG A 78 -8.46 8.13 3.39
C ARG A 78 -7.17 7.32 3.35
N GLU A 79 -7.12 6.18 4.05
CA GLU A 79 -5.96 5.28 4.03
C GLU A 79 -5.63 4.77 2.63
N THR A 80 -6.64 4.45 1.82
CA THR A 80 -6.46 4.07 0.41
C THR A 80 -5.85 5.22 -0.40
N SER A 81 -6.27 6.46 -0.12
CA SER A 81 -5.85 7.64 -0.87
C SER A 81 -4.46 8.16 -0.51
N ILE A 82 -3.90 7.82 0.64
CA ILE A 82 -2.58 8.29 1.06
C ILE A 82 -1.47 7.86 0.07
N PRO A 83 -1.28 6.57 -0.25
CA PRO A 83 -0.24 6.17 -1.19
C PRO A 83 -0.54 6.58 -2.64
N GLU A 84 -1.82 6.76 -2.99
CA GLU A 84 -2.25 7.02 -4.37
C GLU A 84 -2.28 8.52 -4.73
N THR A 85 -2.69 9.36 -3.79
CA THR A 85 -2.99 10.78 -4.00
C THR A 85 -2.60 11.67 -2.81
N MET A 86 -1.75 11.19 -1.90
CA MET A 86 -1.39 11.89 -0.67
C MET A 86 -2.59 12.28 0.23
N GLY A 87 -3.74 11.63 0.07
CA GLY A 87 -4.95 11.92 0.85
C GLY A 87 -6.01 12.76 0.12
N CYS A 88 -5.82 13.07 -1.16
CA CYS A 88 -6.67 13.99 -1.91
C CYS A 88 -7.79 13.28 -2.69
N TRP A 89 -8.94 13.93 -2.83
CA TRP A 89 -10.02 13.43 -3.71
C TRP A 89 -9.64 13.45 -5.19
N ALA A 90 -8.73 14.34 -5.54
CA ALA A 90 -8.18 14.51 -6.87
C ALA A 90 -6.65 14.57 -6.79
N MET A 91 -5.99 14.02 -7.82
CA MET A 91 -4.56 14.24 -8.09
C MET A 91 -4.24 13.71 -9.49
N PRO A 92 -4.58 14.46 -10.54
CA PRO A 92 -4.35 14.00 -11.90
C PRO A 92 -2.86 13.84 -12.17
N VAL A 93 -2.46 12.67 -12.66
CA VAL A 93 -1.10 12.36 -13.10
C VAL A 93 -1.09 11.87 -14.54
N GLY A 94 0.02 12.11 -15.23
CA GLY A 94 0.21 11.75 -16.62
C GLY A 94 0.66 10.30 -16.82
N ASN A 95 1.31 10.06 -17.95
CA ASN A 95 1.56 8.72 -18.48
C ASN A 95 2.93 8.15 -18.06
N PHE A 96 3.16 7.96 -16.77
CA PHE A 96 4.46 7.47 -16.25
C PHE A 96 4.68 5.96 -16.42
N ASP A 97 3.59 5.19 -16.46
CA ASP A 97 3.60 3.72 -16.51
C ASP A 97 2.68 3.17 -17.62
N SER A 98 2.50 3.96 -18.70
CA SER A 98 1.63 3.64 -19.84
C SER A 98 0.12 3.63 -19.54
N GLN A 99 -0.31 4.18 -18.40
CA GLN A 99 -1.72 4.27 -17.99
C GLN A 99 -2.51 5.46 -18.60
N LEU A 100 -1.86 6.32 -19.39
CA LEU A 100 -2.36 7.55 -20.01
C LEU A 100 -2.72 8.66 -19.02
N VAL A 101 -3.73 8.47 -18.18
CA VAL A 101 -4.11 9.42 -17.13
C VAL A 101 -4.53 8.57 -15.95
N SER A 102 -4.04 8.92 -14.76
CA SER A 102 -4.53 8.38 -13.50
C SER A 102 -5.02 9.55 -12.64
N VAL A 103 -6.20 9.39 -12.01
CA VAL A 103 -6.85 10.47 -11.26
C VAL A 103 -7.85 9.92 -10.24
N GLY A 104 -8.13 10.73 -9.22
CA GLY A 104 -9.08 10.42 -8.17
C GLY A 104 -8.42 9.69 -7.01
N MET A 105 -9.13 9.58 -5.89
CA MET A 105 -8.57 9.12 -4.61
C MET A 105 -7.90 7.74 -4.64
N ALA A 106 -8.19 6.91 -5.65
CA ALA A 106 -7.57 5.60 -5.85
C ALA A 106 -6.79 5.48 -7.19
N GLN A 107 -6.41 6.60 -7.80
CA GLN A 107 -5.65 6.66 -9.07
C GLN A 107 -6.29 5.82 -10.20
N TRP A 108 -7.60 6.01 -10.40
CA TRP A 108 -8.34 5.39 -11.50
C TRP A 108 -7.78 5.84 -12.84
N ASN A 109 -7.55 4.91 -13.76
CA ASN A 109 -6.79 5.21 -14.96
C ASN A 109 -7.39 4.68 -16.26
N PHE A 110 -7.07 5.35 -17.37
CA PHE A 110 -7.56 4.99 -18.71
C PHE A 110 -6.94 3.69 -19.23
N GLY A 111 -5.65 3.48 -18.98
CA GLY A 111 -4.88 2.36 -19.55
C GLY A 111 -5.42 1.00 -19.14
N THR A 112 -5.80 0.84 -17.88
CA THR A 112 -6.42 -0.38 -17.33
C THR A 112 -7.94 -0.41 -17.51
N GLY A 113 -8.56 0.71 -17.87
CA GLY A 113 -10.01 0.80 -18.03
C GLY A 113 -10.79 1.16 -16.77
N SER A 114 -10.09 1.48 -15.67
CA SER A 114 -10.68 1.69 -14.35
C SER A 114 -11.30 3.08 -14.16
N LEU A 115 -10.91 4.07 -14.98
CA LEU A 115 -11.47 5.43 -14.96
C LEU A 115 -12.83 5.55 -15.67
N GLN A 116 -13.05 4.74 -16.71
CA GLN A 116 -14.21 4.82 -17.59
C GLN A 116 -15.54 4.58 -16.86
N PRO A 117 -15.66 3.62 -15.91
CA PRO A 117 -16.86 3.46 -15.09
C PRO A 117 -17.23 4.74 -14.32
N LEU A 118 -16.27 5.42 -13.70
CA LEU A 118 -16.52 6.66 -12.96
C LEU A 118 -17.03 7.77 -13.88
N LEU A 119 -16.38 7.96 -15.04
CA LEU A 119 -16.82 8.95 -16.02
C LEU A 119 -18.24 8.64 -16.55
N LYS A 120 -18.57 7.36 -16.77
CA LYS A 120 -19.93 6.95 -17.17
C LYS A 120 -20.95 7.24 -16.08
N ALA A 121 -20.65 6.87 -14.83
CA ALA A 121 -21.52 7.11 -13.69
C ALA A 121 -21.75 8.60 -13.45
N TRP A 122 -20.70 9.42 -13.49
CA TRP A 122 -20.82 10.87 -13.38
C TRP A 122 -21.68 11.45 -14.49
N LYS A 123 -21.43 11.06 -15.76
CA LYS A 123 -22.26 11.49 -16.90
C LYS A 123 -23.73 11.11 -16.72
N GLN A 124 -24.03 9.92 -16.21
CA GLN A 124 -25.39 9.47 -15.93
C GLN A 124 -26.03 10.27 -14.80
N ALA A 125 -25.30 10.55 -13.72
CA ALA A 125 -25.76 11.34 -12.59
C ALA A 125 -26.17 12.77 -13.00
N GLN A 126 -25.49 13.36 -14.01
CA GLN A 126 -25.84 14.69 -14.52
C GLN A 126 -27.16 14.75 -15.31
N ARG A 127 -27.72 13.60 -15.74
CA ARG A 127 -28.95 13.52 -16.56
C ARG A 127 -28.95 14.56 -17.70
N GLY A 128 -30.02 15.36 -17.84
CA GLY A 128 -30.14 16.42 -18.85
C GLY A 128 -29.16 17.59 -18.68
N GLY A 129 -28.54 17.74 -17.51
CA GLY A 129 -27.56 18.79 -17.19
C GLY A 129 -26.14 18.52 -17.69
N PHE A 130 -25.84 17.31 -18.19
CA PHE A 130 -24.49 16.87 -18.54
C PHE A 130 -23.71 17.85 -19.43
N ARG A 131 -24.34 18.41 -20.48
CA ARG A 131 -23.66 19.34 -21.39
C ARG A 131 -23.18 20.61 -20.68
N ARG A 132 -23.98 21.13 -19.75
CA ARG A 132 -23.67 22.34 -18.97
C ARG A 132 -22.58 22.03 -17.95
N ALA A 133 -22.75 20.98 -17.16
CA ALA A 133 -21.79 20.55 -16.15
C ALA A 133 -20.41 20.26 -16.77
N ARG A 134 -20.38 19.49 -17.86
CA ARG A 134 -19.13 19.19 -18.59
C ARG A 134 -18.47 20.46 -19.13
N LYS A 135 -19.23 21.42 -19.67
CA LYS A 135 -18.65 22.68 -20.17
C LYS A 135 -18.07 23.54 -19.04
N ALA A 136 -18.68 23.50 -17.86
CA ALA A 136 -18.20 24.23 -16.69
C ALA A 136 -16.90 23.64 -16.11
N LEU A 137 -16.81 22.31 -16.02
CA LEU A 137 -15.67 21.63 -15.39
C LEU A 137 -14.54 21.27 -16.38
N MET A 138 -14.89 20.96 -17.62
CA MET A 138 -13.94 20.53 -18.67
C MET A 138 -14.24 21.21 -20.02
N PRO A 139 -14.10 22.54 -20.13
CA PRO A 139 -14.46 23.32 -21.31
C PRO A 139 -13.73 22.91 -22.62
N VAL A 140 -12.47 22.49 -22.52
CA VAL A 140 -11.56 22.17 -23.62
C VAL A 140 -11.58 20.67 -23.93
N HIS A 141 -11.22 19.82 -22.97
CA HIS A 141 -11.01 18.40 -23.21
C HIS A 141 -12.26 17.55 -22.95
N GLY A 142 -13.28 18.09 -22.27
CA GLY A 142 -14.47 17.34 -21.88
C GLY A 142 -15.19 16.63 -23.03
N LYS A 143 -15.24 17.23 -24.24
CA LYS A 143 -15.83 16.55 -25.42
C LYS A 143 -15.06 15.28 -25.80
N THR A 144 -13.74 15.29 -25.67
CA THR A 144 -12.88 14.14 -25.93
C THR A 144 -13.01 13.11 -24.81
N ILE A 145 -12.85 13.52 -23.54
CA ILE A 145 -12.88 12.64 -22.37
C ILE A 145 -14.20 11.85 -22.26
N PHE A 146 -15.33 12.50 -22.54
CA PHE A 146 -16.64 11.83 -22.52
C PHE A 146 -17.11 11.30 -23.89
N SER A 147 -16.20 11.21 -24.86
CA SER A 147 -16.50 10.62 -26.17
C SER A 147 -16.64 9.10 -26.07
N HIS A 148 -17.33 8.49 -27.04
CA HIS A 148 -17.38 7.03 -27.14
C HIS A 148 -15.97 6.39 -27.20
N ALA A 149 -15.00 7.07 -27.80
CA ALA A 149 -13.64 6.55 -27.94
C ALA A 149 -12.93 6.44 -26.59
N CYS A 150 -13.11 7.43 -25.70
CA CYS A 150 -12.47 7.46 -24.39
C CYS A 150 -13.24 6.67 -23.32
N LEU A 151 -14.56 6.49 -23.48
CA LEU A 151 -15.36 5.67 -22.57
C LEU A 151 -15.32 4.16 -22.90
N ALA A 152 -14.58 3.76 -23.95
CA ALA A 152 -14.32 2.35 -24.27
C ALA A 152 -13.26 1.75 -23.35
N VAL A 153 -13.36 0.43 -23.11
CA VAL A 153 -12.36 -0.36 -22.38
C VAL A 153 -11.94 -1.53 -23.27
N PRO A 154 -10.68 -1.58 -23.75
CA PRO A 154 -9.66 -0.53 -23.66
C PRO A 154 -10.06 0.74 -24.45
N VAL A 155 -9.40 1.86 -24.18
CA VAL A 155 -9.63 3.12 -24.94
C VAL A 155 -9.31 2.92 -26.42
N LYS A 156 -10.08 3.55 -27.31
CA LYS A 156 -9.82 3.48 -28.76
C LYS A 156 -8.57 4.31 -29.13
N PRO A 157 -7.84 3.98 -30.21
CA PRO A 157 -6.61 4.69 -30.62
C PRO A 157 -6.78 6.21 -30.73
N ARG A 158 -7.88 6.67 -31.34
CA ARG A 158 -8.20 8.10 -31.44
C ARG A 158 -8.31 8.82 -30.08
N CYS A 159 -8.77 8.14 -29.03
CA CYS A 159 -8.77 8.71 -27.69
C CYS A 159 -7.33 8.80 -27.16
N ARG A 160 -6.59 7.69 -27.27
CA ARG A 160 -5.20 7.59 -26.83
C ARG A 160 -4.34 8.71 -27.43
N GLU A 161 -4.39 8.88 -28.75
CA GLU A 161 -3.67 9.95 -29.48
C GLU A 161 -4.01 11.34 -28.94
N LYS A 162 -5.30 11.64 -28.72
CA LYS A 162 -5.72 12.95 -28.23
C LYS A 162 -5.32 13.21 -26.78
N ILE A 163 -5.33 12.18 -25.94
CA ILE A 163 -4.87 12.30 -24.56
C ILE A 163 -3.35 12.52 -24.55
N LEU A 164 -2.59 11.75 -25.32
CA LEU A 164 -1.14 11.90 -25.42
C LEU A 164 -0.73 13.25 -26.02
N ALA A 165 -1.51 13.81 -26.93
CA ALA A 165 -1.31 15.17 -27.44
C ALA A 165 -1.52 16.26 -26.38
N ALA A 166 -2.21 15.92 -25.29
CA ALA A 166 -2.43 16.76 -24.11
C ALA A 166 -1.45 16.42 -22.97
N HIS A 167 -0.28 15.86 -23.33
CA HIS A 167 0.84 15.65 -22.42
C HIS A 167 1.99 16.59 -22.76
N GLY A 168 2.71 17.02 -21.72
CA GLY A 168 4.00 17.67 -21.86
C GLY A 168 5.10 16.69 -22.28
N PRO A 169 6.27 17.23 -22.66
CA PRO A 169 7.42 16.42 -23.10
C PRO A 169 7.98 15.50 -22.01
N ASP A 170 7.69 15.79 -20.74
CA ASP A 170 8.07 14.99 -19.57
C ASP A 170 7.03 13.91 -19.20
N GLY A 171 6.01 13.71 -20.05
CA GLY A 171 4.94 12.74 -19.82
C GLY A 171 3.90 13.18 -18.78
N LYS A 172 4.01 14.41 -18.24
CA LYS A 172 2.95 15.00 -17.40
C LYS A 172 1.78 15.46 -18.24
N LEU A 173 0.62 15.64 -17.62
CA LEU A 173 -0.51 16.30 -18.27
C LEU A 173 -0.17 17.76 -18.53
N ASP A 174 -0.64 18.30 -19.65
CA ASP A 174 -0.60 19.74 -19.84
C ASP A 174 -1.47 20.44 -18.75
N PRO A 175 -1.17 21.71 -18.40
CA PRO A 175 -1.86 22.40 -17.31
C PRO A 175 -3.38 22.51 -17.46
N VAL A 176 -3.89 22.56 -18.70
CA VAL A 176 -5.33 22.66 -18.97
C VAL A 176 -6.00 21.33 -18.68
N LEU A 177 -5.49 20.23 -19.25
CA LEU A 177 -6.04 18.90 -18.99
C LEU A 177 -5.94 18.54 -17.50
N TRP A 178 -4.82 18.88 -16.85
CA TRP A 178 -4.65 18.71 -15.41
C TRP A 178 -5.74 19.46 -14.62
N GLY A 179 -5.92 20.76 -14.89
CA GLY A 179 -6.90 21.59 -14.19
C GLY A 179 -8.35 21.13 -14.40
N GLU A 180 -8.68 20.68 -15.61
CA GLU A 180 -10.02 20.16 -15.91
C GLU A 180 -10.31 18.83 -15.19
N PHE A 181 -9.33 17.93 -15.12
CA PHE A 181 -9.48 16.71 -14.32
C PHE A 181 -9.59 17.01 -12.84
N ASN A 182 -8.78 17.95 -12.33
CA ASN A 182 -8.84 18.37 -10.94
C ASN A 182 -10.24 18.93 -10.61
N ALA A 183 -10.74 19.87 -11.41
CA ALA A 183 -12.07 20.46 -11.23
C ALA A 183 -13.19 19.41 -11.31
N LEU A 184 -13.11 18.46 -12.25
CA LEU A 184 -14.08 17.37 -12.32
C LEU A 184 -14.05 16.50 -11.06
N PHE A 185 -12.87 16.07 -10.63
CA PHE A 185 -12.71 15.14 -9.50
C PHE A 185 -12.88 15.77 -8.13
N GLU A 186 -12.82 17.09 -8.02
CA GLU A 186 -13.18 17.82 -6.79
C GLU A 186 -14.66 18.26 -6.75
N SER A 187 -15.42 18.08 -7.85
CA SER A 187 -16.85 18.41 -7.87
C SER A 187 -17.68 17.47 -6.99
N ASP A 188 -18.65 18.00 -6.24
CA ASP A 188 -19.48 17.22 -5.30
C ASP A 188 -20.13 15.98 -5.95
N ALA A 189 -20.60 16.11 -7.19
CA ALA A 189 -21.18 15.00 -7.93
C ALA A 189 -20.15 13.89 -8.26
N MET A 190 -18.89 14.24 -8.52
CA MET A 190 -17.84 13.24 -8.72
C MET A 190 -17.38 12.64 -7.40
N LEU A 191 -17.39 13.40 -6.29
CA LEU A 191 -17.12 12.84 -4.97
C LEU A 191 -18.14 11.76 -4.59
N GLN A 192 -19.43 12.00 -4.86
CA GLN A 192 -20.45 10.98 -4.68
C GLN A 192 -20.18 9.75 -5.55
N VAL A 193 -19.80 9.92 -6.83
CA VAL A 193 -19.45 8.79 -7.71
C VAL A 193 -18.24 8.01 -7.20
N GLN A 194 -17.22 8.70 -6.70
CA GLN A 194 -16.03 8.05 -6.10
C GLN A 194 -16.41 7.25 -4.85
N LEU A 195 -17.27 7.81 -3.99
CA LEU A 195 -17.83 7.11 -2.83
C LEU A 195 -18.63 5.88 -3.26
N ASP A 196 -19.59 6.02 -4.17
CA ASP A 196 -20.44 4.92 -4.63
C ASP A 196 -19.61 3.79 -5.24
N THR A 197 -18.61 4.14 -6.05
CA THR A 197 -17.68 3.17 -6.64
C THR A 197 -16.88 2.44 -5.56
N TYR A 198 -16.44 3.15 -4.52
CA TYR A 198 -15.73 2.55 -3.41
C TYR A 198 -16.64 1.67 -2.55
N LEU A 199 -17.90 2.05 -2.35
CA LEU A 199 -18.89 1.23 -1.64
C LEU A 199 -19.12 -0.11 -2.36
N VAL A 200 -19.14 -0.12 -3.70
CA VAL A 200 -19.21 -1.37 -4.49
C VAL A 200 -17.98 -2.26 -4.20
N LEU A 201 -16.78 -1.68 -4.14
CA LEU A 201 -15.58 -2.41 -3.74
C LEU A 201 -15.71 -2.97 -2.32
N LEU A 202 -16.16 -2.16 -1.35
CA LEU A 202 -16.31 -2.58 0.04
C LEU A 202 -17.37 -3.69 0.21
N GLU A 203 -18.46 -3.65 -0.55
CA GLU A 203 -19.47 -4.71 -0.56
C GLU A 203 -18.91 -6.02 -1.14
N ALA A 204 -18.10 -5.94 -2.21
CA ALA A 204 -17.42 -7.10 -2.75
C ALA A 204 -16.37 -7.65 -1.75
N VAL A 205 -15.66 -6.76 -1.04
CA VAL A 205 -14.76 -7.13 0.07
C VAL A 205 -15.54 -7.81 1.19
N ARG A 206 -16.72 -7.32 1.55
CA ARG A 206 -17.59 -7.95 2.56
C ARG A 206 -17.95 -9.37 2.17
N GLN A 207 -18.36 -9.59 0.92
CA GLN A 207 -18.67 -10.94 0.42
C GLN A 207 -17.45 -11.87 0.50
N ASP A 208 -16.28 -11.37 0.09
CA ASP A 208 -15.04 -12.13 0.19
C ASP A 208 -14.66 -12.43 1.63
N LEU A 209 -14.82 -11.48 2.56
CA LEU A 209 -14.52 -11.66 3.97
C LEU A 209 -15.41 -12.72 4.61
N LEU A 210 -16.71 -12.72 4.30
CA LEU A 210 -17.64 -13.74 4.81
C LEU A 210 -17.35 -15.14 4.23
N ARG A 211 -16.81 -15.21 3.01
CA ARG A 211 -16.35 -16.48 2.43
C ARG A 211 -15.03 -16.94 3.05
N VAL A 212 -14.06 -16.02 3.16
CA VAL A 212 -12.72 -16.34 3.64
C VAL A 212 -12.76 -16.65 5.13
N PHE A 213 -13.49 -15.88 5.95
CA PHE A 213 -13.63 -16.07 7.40
C PHE A 213 -15.10 -16.34 7.74
N PRO A 214 -15.60 -17.56 7.50
CA PRO A 214 -16.99 -17.91 7.78
C PRO A 214 -17.28 -17.94 9.29
N ASP A 215 -16.24 -18.15 10.10
CA ASP A 215 -16.34 -18.25 11.56
C ASP A 215 -15.69 -17.05 12.25
N GLY A 216 -16.31 -16.61 13.34
CA GLY A 216 -15.80 -15.54 14.20
C GLY A 216 -16.04 -14.12 13.66
N PRO A 217 -15.58 -13.10 14.42
CA PRO A 217 -15.83 -11.71 14.06
C PRO A 217 -14.97 -11.26 12.86
N ILE A 218 -15.55 -10.37 12.04
CA ILE A 218 -14.82 -9.63 11.02
C ILE A 218 -14.24 -8.37 11.67
N THR A 219 -12.94 -8.39 11.94
CA THR A 219 -12.21 -7.26 12.54
C THR A 219 -11.84 -6.22 11.48
N LEU A 220 -11.61 -4.96 11.89
CA LEU A 220 -11.08 -3.93 10.98
C LEU A 220 -9.72 -4.31 10.38
N ARG A 221 -8.94 -5.14 11.08
CA ARG A 221 -7.70 -5.73 10.54
C ARG A 221 -7.98 -6.59 9.32
N LYS A 222 -8.95 -7.52 9.42
CA LYS A 222 -9.41 -8.34 8.28
C LYS A 222 -9.93 -7.47 7.14
N VAL A 223 -10.69 -6.42 7.45
CA VAL A 223 -11.19 -5.48 6.45
C VAL A 223 -10.06 -4.77 5.69
N ARG A 224 -9.13 -4.14 6.41
CA ARG A 224 -7.98 -3.44 5.81
C ARG A 224 -7.14 -4.38 4.94
N TRP A 225 -6.86 -5.57 5.46
CA TRP A 225 -6.14 -6.62 4.74
C TRP A 225 -6.87 -7.05 3.47
N ALA A 226 -8.19 -7.21 3.54
CA ALA A 226 -9.00 -7.64 2.42
C ALA A 226 -9.13 -6.56 1.33
N VAL A 227 -9.26 -5.28 1.71
CA VAL A 227 -9.23 -4.17 0.77
C VAL A 227 -7.90 -4.15 0.01
N ASP A 228 -6.75 -4.16 0.71
CA ASP A 228 -5.44 -4.14 0.04
C ASP A 228 -5.25 -5.41 -0.83
N THR A 229 -5.68 -6.57 -0.34
CA THR A 229 -5.64 -7.84 -1.10
C THR A 229 -6.43 -7.74 -2.40
N LYS A 230 -7.69 -7.31 -2.34
CA LYS A 230 -8.56 -7.26 -3.51
C LYS A 230 -8.10 -6.19 -4.52
N VAL A 231 -7.70 -5.01 -4.06
CA VAL A 231 -7.24 -3.92 -4.93
C VAL A 231 -5.94 -4.30 -5.66
N GLN A 232 -4.97 -4.87 -4.96
CA GLN A 232 -3.63 -5.07 -5.51
C GLN A 232 -3.41 -6.47 -6.13
N GLN A 233 -4.20 -7.48 -5.74
CA GLN A 233 -4.06 -8.86 -6.24
C GLN A 233 -5.34 -9.44 -6.86
N GLY A 234 -6.39 -8.65 -7.00
CA GLY A 234 -7.66 -9.02 -7.63
C GLY A 234 -8.57 -9.93 -6.80
N GLY A 235 -8.03 -10.72 -5.87
CA GLY A 235 -8.82 -11.61 -5.04
C GLY A 235 -8.03 -12.52 -4.09
N PHE A 236 -8.77 -13.41 -3.43
CA PHE A 236 -8.32 -14.28 -2.34
C PHE A 236 -8.10 -15.72 -2.83
N PRO A 237 -7.52 -16.62 -2.00
CA PRO A 237 -7.38 -18.02 -2.40
C PRO A 237 -8.75 -18.66 -2.65
N LEU A 238 -8.76 -19.70 -3.49
CA LEU A 238 -9.92 -20.54 -3.75
C LEU A 238 -10.28 -21.34 -2.49
N ASP A 239 -11.54 -21.77 -2.39
CA ASP A 239 -12.04 -22.46 -1.19
C ASP A 239 -11.28 -23.76 -0.87
N GLU A 240 -10.87 -24.49 -1.90
CA GLU A 240 -10.03 -25.68 -1.74
C GLU A 240 -8.67 -25.35 -1.10
N ASP A 241 -8.04 -24.26 -1.52
CA ASP A 241 -6.77 -23.79 -0.99
C ASP A 241 -6.89 -23.32 0.46
N LEU A 242 -7.98 -22.62 0.78
CA LEU A 242 -8.31 -22.20 2.15
C LEU A 242 -8.50 -23.42 3.06
N ALA A 243 -9.34 -24.38 2.63
CA ALA A 243 -9.61 -25.60 3.39
C ALA A 243 -8.34 -26.43 3.58
N ARG A 244 -7.51 -26.56 2.53
CA ARG A 244 -6.23 -27.27 2.59
C ARG A 244 -5.26 -26.60 3.56
N LEU A 245 -5.16 -25.27 3.55
CA LEU A 245 -4.33 -24.53 4.50
C LEU A 245 -4.83 -24.75 5.93
N ARG A 246 -6.13 -24.56 6.19
CA ARG A 246 -6.73 -24.71 7.52
C ARG A 246 -6.56 -26.11 8.10
N ARG A 247 -6.71 -27.16 7.29
CA ARG A 247 -6.42 -28.54 7.74
C ARG A 247 -4.96 -28.70 8.18
N LYS A 248 -4.02 -28.11 7.44
CA LYS A 248 -2.59 -28.14 7.81
C LYS A 248 -2.32 -27.35 9.09
N LEU A 249 -2.95 -26.19 9.26
CA LEU A 249 -2.81 -25.38 10.47
C LEU A 249 -3.42 -26.07 11.70
N ALA A 250 -4.58 -26.71 11.55
CA ALA A 250 -5.25 -27.42 12.63
C ALA A 250 -4.49 -28.68 13.08
N ALA A 251 -3.85 -29.40 12.14
CA ALA A 251 -3.03 -30.57 12.45
C ALA A 251 -1.61 -30.23 12.96
N MET A 252 -1.22 -28.95 12.95
CA MET A 252 0.13 -28.53 13.30
C MET A 252 0.33 -28.51 14.81
N PRO A 253 1.38 -29.18 15.34
CA PRO A 253 1.79 -29.02 16.73
C PRO A 253 2.07 -27.55 17.06
N GLU A 254 1.64 -27.09 18.23
CA GLU A 254 1.83 -25.69 18.62
C GLU A 254 3.31 -25.27 18.65
N ALA A 255 4.19 -26.19 19.05
CA ALA A 255 5.64 -25.99 19.06
C ALA A 255 6.21 -25.64 17.67
N ASP A 256 5.61 -26.17 16.60
CA ASP A 256 6.10 -25.96 15.23
C ASP A 256 5.65 -24.62 14.64
N ARG A 257 4.62 -23.97 15.23
CA ARG A 257 3.97 -22.80 14.62
C ARG A 257 4.95 -21.67 14.34
N TRP A 258 5.83 -21.38 15.29
CA TRP A 258 6.78 -20.27 15.21
C TRP A 258 7.81 -20.48 14.11
N ASP A 259 8.37 -21.69 14.01
CA ASP A 259 9.30 -22.06 12.94
C ASP A 259 8.66 -21.94 11.55
N ARG A 260 7.40 -22.37 11.40
CA ARG A 260 6.68 -22.26 10.12
C ARG A 260 6.46 -20.81 9.71
N LEU A 261 6.14 -19.93 10.66
CA LEU A 261 6.00 -18.52 10.37
C LEU A 261 7.35 -17.85 10.10
N GLY A 262 8.40 -18.23 10.84
CA GLY A 262 9.77 -17.79 10.60
C GLY A 262 10.25 -18.12 9.19
N ALA A 263 9.88 -19.28 8.66
CA ALA A 263 10.16 -19.65 7.27
C ALA A 263 9.48 -18.73 6.24
N ILE A 264 8.28 -18.23 6.51
CA ILE A 264 7.60 -17.24 5.65
C ILE A 264 8.36 -15.91 5.66
N PHE A 265 8.80 -15.45 6.84
CA PHE A 265 9.63 -14.23 6.93
C PHE A 265 10.99 -14.41 6.25
N ALA A 266 11.62 -15.57 6.39
CA ALA A 266 12.85 -15.91 5.67
C ALA A 266 12.65 -15.89 4.15
N TRP A 267 11.54 -16.43 3.63
CA TRP A 267 11.17 -16.33 2.22
C TRP A 267 11.05 -14.87 1.76
N TYR A 268 10.32 -14.04 2.50
CA TYR A 268 10.18 -12.61 2.20
C TYR A 268 11.55 -11.92 2.19
N GLY A 269 12.40 -12.19 3.18
CA GLY A 269 13.74 -11.62 3.28
C GLY A 269 14.65 -12.05 2.13
N ALA A 270 14.62 -13.32 1.72
CA ALA A 270 15.39 -13.80 0.58
C ALA A 270 14.93 -13.14 -0.72
N LEU A 271 13.61 -13.06 -0.93
CA LEU A 271 13.06 -12.46 -2.14
C LEU A 271 13.37 -10.96 -2.21
N SER A 272 13.22 -10.22 -1.12
CA SER A 272 13.48 -8.77 -1.05
C SER A 272 14.93 -8.38 -1.34
N ARG A 273 15.87 -9.31 -1.17
CA ARG A 273 17.29 -9.12 -1.50
C ARG A 273 17.63 -9.46 -2.96
N SER A 274 16.70 -10.02 -3.72
CA SER A 274 16.92 -10.31 -5.13
C SER A 274 16.86 -9.02 -5.96
N ILE A 275 17.58 -9.01 -7.09
CA ILE A 275 17.73 -7.81 -7.93
C ILE A 275 16.43 -7.39 -8.62
N ASP A 276 15.52 -8.33 -8.86
CA ASP A 276 14.27 -8.14 -9.60
C ASP A 276 13.06 -8.13 -8.64
N GLN A 277 13.18 -7.34 -7.56
CA GLN A 277 12.07 -6.96 -6.69
C GLN A 277 12.03 -5.46 -6.49
N ASP A 278 10.87 -4.88 -6.78
CA ASP A 278 10.65 -3.44 -6.69
C ASP A 278 9.87 -3.07 -5.43
N GLY A 279 10.04 -1.83 -4.97
CA GLY A 279 9.23 -1.22 -3.91
C GLY A 279 9.57 -1.63 -2.47
N VAL A 280 10.49 -2.58 -2.26
CA VAL A 280 10.83 -3.13 -0.92
C VAL A 280 12.20 -2.71 -0.38
N GLN A 281 13.03 -2.05 -1.20
CA GLN A 281 14.48 -1.91 -0.98
C GLN A 281 14.87 -1.24 0.33
N ARG A 282 14.02 -0.35 0.86
CA ARG A 282 14.28 0.41 2.11
C ARG A 282 13.62 -0.20 3.34
N ASP A 283 12.74 -1.17 3.15
CA ASP A 283 11.77 -1.60 4.17
C ASP A 283 12.13 -2.95 4.77
N TRP A 284 12.65 -3.87 3.95
CA TRP A 284 12.73 -5.29 4.31
C TRP A 284 13.58 -5.59 5.54
N ALA A 285 14.72 -4.91 5.71
CA ALA A 285 15.60 -5.17 6.85
C ALA A 285 14.94 -4.76 8.18
N TRP A 286 14.25 -3.62 8.17
CA TRP A 286 13.49 -3.13 9.32
C TRP A 286 12.32 -4.08 9.63
N ASN A 287 11.60 -4.51 8.60
CA ASN A 287 10.49 -5.44 8.74
C ASN A 287 10.94 -6.76 9.38
N LEU A 288 12.04 -7.35 8.91
CA LEU A 288 12.55 -8.60 9.47
C LEU A 288 12.98 -8.45 10.93
N ASP A 289 13.62 -7.34 11.33
CA ASP A 289 13.98 -7.11 12.74
C ASP A 289 12.73 -7.01 13.62
N ARG A 290 11.74 -6.20 13.21
CA ARG A 290 10.52 -5.99 14.01
C ARG A 290 9.63 -7.22 14.05
N TRP A 291 9.42 -7.90 12.93
CA TRP A 291 8.61 -9.11 12.88
C TRP A 291 9.31 -10.30 13.54
N GLY A 292 10.64 -10.37 13.46
CA GLY A 292 11.45 -11.33 14.22
C GLY A 292 11.27 -11.12 15.73
N CYS A 293 11.35 -9.88 16.21
CA CYS A 293 11.08 -9.55 17.60
C CYS A 293 9.67 -9.97 18.07
N LEU A 294 8.63 -9.77 17.26
CA LEU A 294 7.26 -10.24 17.57
C LEU A 294 7.18 -11.77 17.62
N LEU A 295 7.91 -12.45 16.73
CA LEU A 295 7.97 -13.90 16.67
C LEU A 295 8.68 -14.49 17.89
N ASP A 296 9.85 -13.96 18.25
CA ASP A 296 10.65 -14.37 19.40
C ASP A 296 9.88 -14.15 20.72
N GLY A 297 9.17 -13.02 20.82
CA GLY A 297 8.31 -12.69 21.96
C GLY A 297 6.97 -13.42 21.98
N ARG A 298 6.66 -14.27 21.00
CA ARG A 298 5.36 -14.96 20.84
C ARG A 298 4.15 -14.01 20.86
N ARG A 299 4.31 -12.83 20.26
CA ARG A 299 3.32 -11.73 20.28
C ARG A 299 2.39 -11.69 19.06
N ILE A 300 2.30 -12.79 18.33
CA ILE A 300 1.44 -12.92 17.14
C ILE A 300 0.22 -13.73 17.52
N ASP A 301 -0.95 -13.11 17.46
CA ASP A 301 -2.21 -13.73 17.83
C ASP A 301 -2.69 -14.76 16.75
N PRO A 302 -3.65 -15.66 17.07
CA PRO A 302 -4.11 -16.66 16.12
C PRO A 302 -4.69 -16.09 14.81
N GLU A 303 -5.37 -14.94 14.86
CA GLU A 303 -5.89 -14.27 13.66
C GLU A 303 -4.74 -13.79 12.78
N GLN A 304 -3.74 -13.13 13.37
CA GLN A 304 -2.55 -12.67 12.67
C GLN A 304 -1.80 -13.84 12.03
N TYR A 305 -1.66 -14.95 12.76
CA TYR A 305 -0.99 -16.15 12.29
C TYR A 305 -1.66 -16.73 11.04
N GLU A 306 -2.98 -16.92 11.05
CA GLU A 306 -3.72 -17.39 9.89
C GLU A 306 -3.63 -16.40 8.72
N MET A 307 -3.82 -15.11 8.98
CA MET A 307 -3.78 -14.07 7.95
C MET A 307 -2.40 -13.95 7.29
N LEU A 308 -1.30 -14.17 8.01
CA LEU A 308 0.04 -14.19 7.43
C LEU A 308 0.23 -15.38 6.47
N HIS A 309 -0.34 -16.54 6.80
CA HIS A 309 -0.32 -17.70 5.91
C HIS A 309 -1.18 -17.49 4.67
N LEU A 310 -2.36 -16.89 4.81
CA LEU A 310 -3.22 -16.51 3.68
C LEU A 310 -2.53 -15.48 2.77
N THR A 311 -1.88 -14.49 3.37
CA THR A 311 -1.08 -13.48 2.67
C THR A 311 0.05 -14.12 1.90
N PHE A 312 0.83 -15.00 2.54
CA PHE A 312 1.89 -15.75 1.88
C PHE A 312 1.36 -16.56 0.69
N LEU A 313 0.24 -17.27 0.87
CA LEU A 313 -0.37 -18.10 -0.16
C LEU A 313 -0.73 -17.29 -1.41
N ARG A 314 -1.22 -16.06 -1.25
CA ARG A 314 -1.50 -15.15 -2.38
C ARG A 314 -0.25 -14.50 -2.94
N SER A 315 0.57 -13.89 -2.10
CA SER A 315 1.76 -13.16 -2.54
C SER A 315 2.76 -14.03 -3.28
N ARG A 316 2.98 -15.29 -2.87
CA ARG A 316 3.88 -16.21 -3.59
C ARG A 316 3.39 -16.61 -4.99
N THR A 317 2.12 -16.36 -5.30
CA THR A 317 1.48 -16.65 -6.60
C THR A 317 1.20 -15.39 -7.40
N ALA A 318 1.64 -14.21 -6.93
CA ALA A 318 1.56 -12.99 -7.74
C ALA A 318 2.54 -13.14 -8.91
N ILE A 319 2.01 -13.32 -10.12
CA ILE A 319 2.77 -13.56 -11.36
C ILE A 319 2.99 -12.32 -12.22
N GLY A 320 2.41 -11.16 -11.84
CA GLY A 320 2.59 -9.91 -12.58
C GLY A 320 4.07 -9.55 -12.70
N ASN A 321 4.53 -9.29 -13.93
CA ASN A 321 5.95 -9.11 -14.27
C ASN A 321 6.84 -10.22 -13.69
N SER A 322 6.47 -11.48 -13.90
CA SER A 322 7.26 -12.64 -13.46
C SER A 322 7.51 -12.70 -11.95
N GLY A 323 6.64 -12.08 -11.14
CA GLY A 323 6.77 -12.07 -9.68
C GLY A 323 7.57 -10.90 -9.11
N ARG A 324 7.88 -9.88 -9.91
CA ARG A 324 8.60 -8.66 -9.49
C ARG A 324 8.02 -7.95 -8.25
N TRP A 325 6.74 -8.15 -7.96
CA TRP A 325 6.00 -7.45 -6.89
C TRP A 325 5.69 -8.31 -5.67
N GLN A 326 6.14 -9.57 -5.63
CA GLN A 326 5.73 -10.53 -4.62
C GLN A 326 6.11 -10.10 -3.19
N ALA A 327 7.33 -9.60 -3.01
CA ALA A 327 7.80 -9.12 -1.70
C ALA A 327 7.00 -7.88 -1.23
N LEU A 328 6.84 -6.88 -2.10
CA LEU A 328 6.07 -5.66 -1.81
C LEU A 328 4.63 -5.98 -1.42
N THR A 329 4.03 -6.89 -2.16
CA THR A 329 2.66 -7.31 -1.92
C THR A 329 2.52 -8.04 -0.58
N PHE A 330 3.51 -8.85 -0.20
CA PHE A 330 3.54 -9.48 1.12
C PHE A 330 3.69 -8.45 2.25
N GLU A 331 4.68 -7.55 2.20
CA GLU A 331 4.95 -6.63 3.30
C GLU A 331 3.81 -5.65 3.59
N ARG A 332 3.11 -5.17 2.55
CA ARG A 332 1.95 -4.28 2.72
C ARG A 332 0.88 -4.91 3.61
N ARG A 333 0.58 -6.18 3.37
CA ARG A 333 -0.42 -6.94 4.13
C ARG A 333 0.11 -7.40 5.47
N ALA A 334 1.36 -7.84 5.55
CA ALA A 334 2.00 -8.23 6.80
C ALA A 334 2.03 -7.06 7.79
N LYS A 335 2.34 -5.85 7.33
CA LYS A 335 2.23 -4.60 8.11
C LYS A 335 0.83 -4.36 8.65
N ILE A 336 -0.21 -4.49 7.81
CA ILE A 336 -1.61 -4.36 8.24
C ILE A 336 -1.97 -5.40 9.31
N ILE A 337 -1.55 -6.65 9.10
CA ILE A 337 -1.84 -7.76 10.01
C ILE A 337 -1.16 -7.56 11.36
N LEU A 338 0.13 -7.27 11.34
CA LEU A 338 0.95 -7.17 12.54
C LEU A 338 0.78 -5.83 13.27
N GLY A 339 0.29 -4.80 12.58
CA GLY A 339 0.24 -3.43 13.11
C GLY A 339 1.63 -2.80 13.26
N VAL A 340 2.68 -3.50 12.82
CA VAL A 340 4.08 -3.09 12.87
C VAL A 340 4.68 -3.41 11.50
N GLY A 341 5.30 -2.43 10.85
CA GLY A 341 5.83 -2.60 9.50
C GLY A 341 6.31 -1.30 8.87
N SER A 342 7.26 -1.40 7.94
CA SER A 342 7.65 -0.36 7.00
C SER A 342 7.18 -0.74 5.60
N VAL A 343 6.64 0.24 4.88
CA VAL A 343 6.28 0.15 3.46
C VAL A 343 6.63 1.49 2.83
N SER A 344 7.40 1.48 1.74
CA SER A 344 7.82 2.70 1.04
C SER A 344 8.54 3.70 1.95
N GLY A 345 9.32 3.21 2.92
CA GLY A 345 10.05 3.99 3.91
C GLY A 345 9.22 4.54 5.07
N LYS A 346 7.90 4.28 5.11
CA LYS A 346 7.05 4.67 6.24
C LYS A 346 6.94 3.53 7.24
N ALA A 347 7.69 3.63 8.34
CA ALA A 347 7.57 2.74 9.49
C ALA A 347 6.37 3.13 10.36
N ASP A 348 5.57 2.13 10.76
CA ASP A 348 4.52 2.26 11.76
C ASP A 348 4.69 1.16 12.82
N GLY A 349 4.39 1.50 14.07
CA GLY A 349 4.46 0.58 15.21
C GLY A 349 5.88 0.26 15.68
N GLU A 350 5.98 -0.35 16.85
CA GLU A 350 7.25 -0.77 17.45
C GLU A 350 7.08 -2.14 18.11
N CYS A 351 8.15 -2.93 18.11
CA CYS A 351 8.23 -4.12 18.96
C CYS A 351 8.88 -3.70 20.29
N LEU A 352 8.06 -3.46 21.31
CA LEU A 352 8.57 -3.27 22.67
C LEU A 352 9.19 -4.61 23.12
N ARG A 353 10.52 -4.65 23.21
CA ARG A 353 11.30 -5.78 23.71
C ARG A 353 11.17 -5.92 25.22
#